data_AF-A0AAD5LCV4-F1
#
_entry.id   AF-A0AAD5LCV4-F1
#
_cell.length_a   1.000
_cell.length_b   1.000
_cell.length_c   1.000
_cell.angle_alpha   90.00
_cell.angle_beta   90.00
_cell.angle_gamma   90.00
#
_symmetry.space_group_name_H-M   'P 1'
#
loop_
_entity.id
_entity.type
_entity.pdbx_description
1 polymer ?
#
loop_
_entity_poly.entity_id
_entity_poly.type
_entity_poly.pdbx_seq_one_letter_code
_entity_poly.pdbx_strand_id
1 'polypeptide(L)'
;MEETQDAITSHVDSFMEPNGNGLVQFVLSVLLSKGVENIRSEMDAVAGALSDATGGTGKLVGAHDYCTQELVNLLLCGFARSNVFDGEQRLEGDPGDVVLKGIPSRCAVGFLSLFEAYDYIQVGSFLKRPQFNVWVVCSESHYSVFFADPKLLMDESLERRQQLDVFYFDGLANQDEEIRLTLTMSESTTRNKPKFDELIPPLNLVLQTKWPRATIDWNGVEPLL
;
A
#
# COMPACT_ATOMS: atom_id res chain seq x y z
N MET A 1 -12.44 10.71 24.69
CA MET A 1 -13.14 11.21 23.48
C MET A 1 -13.37 12.71 23.61
N GLU A 2 -13.92 13.17 24.73
CA GLU A 2 -14.10 14.60 25.06
C GLU A 2 -12.78 15.39 25.04
N GLU A 3 -11.75 14.92 25.74
CA GLU A 3 -10.41 15.58 25.71
C GLU A 3 -9.78 15.66 24.32
N THR A 4 -9.98 14.64 23.48
CA THR A 4 -9.46 14.62 22.10
C THR A 4 -10.23 15.60 21.22
N GLN A 5 -11.55 15.67 21.40
CA GLN A 5 -12.40 16.61 20.70
C GLN A 5 -12.05 18.05 21.10
N ASP A 6 -11.89 18.32 22.40
CA ASP A 6 -11.48 19.62 22.92
C ASP A 6 -10.09 20.04 22.43
N ALA A 7 -9.13 19.11 22.37
CA ALA A 7 -7.81 19.38 21.82
C ALA A 7 -7.86 19.75 20.33
N ILE A 8 -8.66 19.03 19.53
CA ILE A 8 -8.84 19.31 18.10
C ILE A 8 -9.55 20.65 17.89
N THR A 9 -10.65 20.90 18.61
CA THR A 9 -11.42 22.15 18.52
C THR A 9 -10.57 23.35 18.92
N SER A 10 -9.72 23.21 19.94
CA SER A 10 -8.84 24.30 20.40
C SER A 10 -7.73 24.67 19.42
N HIS A 11 -7.40 23.79 18.45
CA HIS A 11 -6.31 24.00 17.48
C HIS A 11 -6.79 23.99 16.03
N VAL A 12 -8.12 23.96 15.79
CA VAL A 12 -8.69 23.80 14.45
C VAL A 12 -8.25 24.91 13.50
N ASP A 13 -8.18 26.16 13.97
CA ASP A 13 -7.78 27.30 13.15
C ASP A 13 -6.32 27.19 12.70
N SER A 14 -5.41 26.76 13.58
CA SER A 14 -3.99 26.52 13.24
C SER A 14 -3.85 25.36 12.26
N PHE A 15 -4.69 24.33 12.38
CA PHE A 15 -4.67 23.23 11.46
C PHE A 15 -5.22 23.61 10.06
N MET A 16 -6.17 24.54 9.99
CA MET A 16 -6.87 24.97 8.76
C MET A 16 -6.14 26.09 7.99
N GLU A 17 -4.95 26.50 8.42
CA GLU A 17 -4.18 27.53 7.71
C GLU A 17 -3.87 27.08 6.26
N PRO A 18 -3.81 28.00 5.27
CA PRO A 18 -3.56 27.66 3.86
C PRO A 18 -2.26 26.91 3.57
N ASN A 19 -1.24 27.06 4.42
CA ASN A 19 0.02 26.29 4.41
C ASN A 19 0.12 25.37 5.63
N GLY A 20 -1.01 25.05 6.25
CA GLY A 20 -1.14 24.39 7.53
C GLY A 20 -1.12 22.87 7.44
N ASN A 21 -1.63 22.24 8.49
CA ASN A 21 -1.49 20.81 8.73
C ASN A 21 -2.61 19.98 8.07
N GLY A 22 -2.94 20.26 6.81
CA GLY A 22 -4.07 19.62 6.11
C GLY A 22 -4.00 18.08 6.11
N LEU A 23 -2.79 17.51 6.00
CA LEU A 23 -2.58 16.06 6.12
C LEU A 23 -2.93 15.54 7.52
N VAL A 24 -2.52 16.25 8.58
CA VAL A 24 -2.83 15.88 9.97
C VAL A 24 -4.34 15.93 10.20
N GLN A 25 -5.01 16.98 9.70
CA GLN A 25 -6.48 17.08 9.79
C GLN A 25 -7.18 15.94 9.07
N PHE A 26 -6.70 15.59 7.87
CA PHE A 26 -7.24 14.48 7.12
C PHE A 26 -7.10 13.17 7.91
N VAL A 27 -5.92 12.88 8.44
CA VAL A 27 -5.71 11.69 9.30
C VAL A 27 -6.64 11.74 10.51
N LEU A 28 -6.72 12.86 11.24
CA LEU A 28 -7.63 13.00 12.38
C LEU A 28 -9.10 12.74 12.00
N SER A 29 -9.54 13.23 10.84
CA SER A 29 -10.90 12.99 10.34
C SER A 29 -11.16 11.50 10.07
N VAL A 30 -10.18 10.77 9.56
CA VAL A 30 -10.24 9.31 9.37
C VAL A 30 -10.31 8.60 10.71
N LEU A 31 -9.49 9.00 11.70
CA LEU A 31 -9.50 8.42 13.04
C LEU A 31 -10.85 8.60 13.74
N LEU A 32 -11.42 9.80 13.66
CA LEU A 32 -12.72 10.11 14.25
C LEU A 32 -13.86 9.37 13.54
N SER A 33 -13.77 9.23 12.22
CA SER A 33 -14.79 8.54 11.42
C SER A 33 -14.80 7.02 11.66
N LYS A 34 -13.63 6.39 11.77
CA LYS A 34 -13.50 4.95 12.03
C LYS A 34 -13.64 4.59 13.51
N GLY A 35 -13.16 5.48 14.39
CA GLY A 35 -13.10 5.28 15.84
C GLY A 35 -11.81 4.57 16.29
N VAL A 36 -11.14 5.13 17.30
CA VAL A 36 -9.83 4.66 17.79
C VAL A 36 -9.88 3.20 18.28
N GLU A 37 -10.93 2.80 18.97
CA GLU A 37 -11.04 1.43 19.48
C GLU A 37 -11.22 0.40 18.36
N ASN A 38 -11.97 0.75 17.31
CA ASN A 38 -12.09 -0.11 16.13
C ASN A 38 -10.73 -0.26 15.44
N ILE A 39 -10.01 0.86 15.25
CA ILE A 39 -8.67 0.87 14.68
C ILE A 39 -7.72 -0.03 15.48
N ARG A 40 -7.65 0.14 16.80
CA ARG A 40 -6.81 -0.71 17.68
C ARG A 40 -7.16 -2.19 17.59
N SER A 41 -8.46 -2.52 17.55
CA SER A 41 -8.93 -3.91 17.45
C SER A 41 -8.56 -4.58 16.12
N GLU A 42 -8.32 -3.80 15.07
CA GLU A 42 -7.96 -4.29 13.75
C GLU A 42 -6.47 -4.61 13.58
N MET A 43 -5.61 -4.01 14.41
CA MET A 43 -4.15 -4.22 14.41
C MET A 43 -3.75 -5.56 15.02
N ASP A 44 -2.54 -6.03 14.70
CA ASP A 44 -1.94 -7.16 15.38
C ASP A 44 -1.56 -6.82 16.82
N ALA A 45 -1.76 -7.78 17.71
CA ALA A 45 -1.31 -7.65 19.09
C ALA A 45 0.19 -7.94 19.15
N VAL A 46 0.99 -6.98 19.59
CA VAL A 46 2.43 -7.22 19.81
C VAL A 46 2.59 -7.96 21.14
N ALA A 47 2.86 -9.26 21.09
CA ALA A 47 3.18 -10.04 22.28
C ALA A 47 4.45 -9.46 22.95
N GLY A 48 4.32 -8.98 24.20
CA GLY A 48 5.46 -8.50 24.99
C GLY A 48 5.90 -7.06 24.75
N ALA A 49 5.27 -6.30 23.83
CA ALA A 49 5.38 -4.85 23.90
C ALA A 49 4.67 -4.42 25.18
N LEU A 50 5.42 -3.79 26.08
CA LEU A 50 4.86 -3.09 27.24
C LEU A 50 3.65 -2.30 26.72
N SER A 51 2.45 -2.72 27.13
CA SER A 51 1.32 -1.82 27.15
C SER A 51 1.85 -0.58 27.84
N ASP A 52 1.99 0.53 27.12
CA ASP A 52 2.11 1.80 27.79
C ASP A 52 0.92 1.92 28.76
N ALA A 53 1.00 2.81 29.74
CA ALA A 53 -0.03 2.97 30.76
C ALA A 53 -1.45 3.26 30.19
N THR A 54 -1.59 3.35 28.86
CA THR A 54 -2.82 3.52 28.08
C THR A 54 -3.31 2.26 27.34
N GLY A 55 -2.64 1.11 27.44
CA GLY A 55 -3.15 -0.18 26.96
C GLY A 55 -3.22 -0.35 25.44
N GLY A 56 -2.51 0.47 24.65
CA GLY A 56 -2.58 0.43 23.18
C GLY A 56 -1.50 -0.45 22.55
N THR A 57 -1.88 -1.47 21.79
CA THR A 57 -1.00 -2.14 20.82
C THR A 57 -1.10 -1.44 19.46
N GLY A 58 0.05 -1.08 18.88
CA GLY A 58 0.16 -0.48 17.54
C GLY A 58 0.16 1.05 17.51
N LYS A 59 1.14 1.64 16.83
CA LYS A 59 1.24 3.08 16.57
C LYS A 59 0.92 3.32 15.11
N LEU A 60 0.18 4.39 14.79
CA LEU A 60 -0.10 4.74 13.38
C LEU A 60 1.07 5.46 12.70
N VAL A 61 1.90 6.14 13.49
CA VAL A 61 3.13 6.79 13.06
C VAL A 61 4.31 6.08 13.73
N GLY A 62 5.23 5.60 12.92
CA GLY A 62 6.41 4.85 13.33
C GLY A 62 7.61 5.75 13.62
N ALA A 63 8.80 5.15 13.62
CA ALA A 63 10.04 5.91 13.73
C ALA A 63 10.21 6.86 12.53
N HIS A 64 10.93 7.98 12.74
CA HIS A 64 11.20 8.99 11.71
C HIS A 64 9.93 9.55 11.05
N ASP A 65 8.81 9.56 11.78
CA ASP A 65 7.51 10.09 11.33
C ASP A 65 6.91 9.39 10.09
N TYR A 66 7.38 8.18 9.77
CA TYR A 66 6.80 7.36 8.72
C TYR A 66 5.43 6.81 9.11
N CYS A 67 4.52 6.74 8.14
CA CYS A 67 3.28 6.00 8.30
C CYS A 67 3.59 4.51 8.50
N THR A 68 2.98 3.92 9.52
CA THR A 68 2.98 2.46 9.68
C THR A 68 2.08 1.79 8.64
N GLN A 69 2.22 0.49 8.46
CA GLN A 69 1.41 -0.26 7.50
C GLN A 69 -0.09 -0.19 7.87
N GLU A 70 -0.41 -0.13 9.16
CA GLU A 70 -1.77 0.03 9.67
C GLU A 70 -2.40 1.35 9.20
N LEU A 71 -1.65 2.46 9.27
CA LEU A 71 -2.13 3.74 8.77
C LEU A 71 -2.29 3.72 7.25
N VAL A 72 -1.32 3.14 6.53
CA VAL A 72 -1.38 3.00 5.07
C VAL A 72 -2.63 2.19 4.67
N ASN A 73 -2.82 1.01 5.26
CA ASN A 73 -3.98 0.16 4.98
C ASN A 73 -5.30 0.83 5.41
N LEU A 74 -5.32 1.56 6.53
CA LEU A 74 -6.51 2.32 6.92
C LEU A 74 -6.91 3.33 5.84
N LEU A 75 -5.95 4.02 5.23
CA LEU A 75 -6.20 4.98 4.15
C LEU A 75 -6.56 4.30 2.83
N LEU A 76 -5.96 3.16 2.51
CA LEU A 76 -6.19 2.45 1.24
C LEU A 76 -7.49 1.65 1.21
N CYS A 77 -7.79 0.95 2.30
CA CYS A 77 -8.89 -0.01 2.36
C CYS A 77 -9.87 0.19 3.50
N GLY A 78 -9.67 1.19 4.37
CA GLY A 78 -10.55 1.45 5.50
C GLY A 78 -10.38 0.45 6.66
N PHE A 79 -9.31 -0.35 6.66
CA PHE A 79 -8.99 -1.31 7.71
C PHE A 79 -7.56 -1.11 8.20
N ALA A 80 -7.36 -0.94 9.51
CA ALA A 80 -6.06 -0.74 10.13
C ALA A 80 -5.32 -2.07 10.34
N ARG A 81 -5.14 -2.84 9.27
CA ARG A 81 -4.47 -4.14 9.27
C ARG A 81 -2.96 -3.97 9.24
N SER A 82 -2.25 -4.75 10.05
CA SER A 82 -0.79 -4.73 10.11
C SER A 82 -0.12 -5.37 8.89
N ASN A 83 -0.86 -6.23 8.16
CA ASN A 83 -0.32 -6.99 7.04
C ASN A 83 -1.09 -6.76 5.74
N VAL A 84 -0.44 -7.09 4.62
CA VAL A 84 -0.94 -6.90 3.25
C VAL A 84 -1.31 -8.21 2.55
N PHE A 85 -1.22 -9.35 3.21
CA PHE A 85 -1.74 -10.63 2.70
C PHE A 85 -3.27 -10.71 2.87
N ASP A 86 -3.90 -11.72 2.24
CA ASP A 86 -5.35 -11.92 2.34
C ASP A 86 -5.74 -12.66 3.63
N GLY A 87 -6.81 -12.20 4.28
CA GLY A 87 -7.41 -12.89 5.42
C GLY A 87 -6.55 -12.86 6.67
N GLU A 88 -6.58 -13.93 7.45
CA GLU A 88 -5.81 -14.08 8.68
C GLU A 88 -4.85 -15.27 8.54
N GLN A 89 -3.65 -15.16 9.11
CA GLN A 89 -2.68 -16.23 9.18
C GLN A 89 -2.43 -16.60 10.64
N ARG A 90 -2.35 -17.90 10.94
CA ARG A 90 -2.05 -18.41 12.28
C ARG A 90 -0.61 -18.88 12.31
N LEU A 91 0.17 -18.37 13.25
CA LEU A 91 1.55 -18.84 13.46
C LEU A 91 1.50 -20.12 14.29
N GLU A 92 1.85 -21.24 13.66
CA GLU A 92 1.95 -22.53 14.34
C GLU A 92 3.24 -22.59 15.18
N GLY A 93 3.13 -22.97 16.46
CA GLY A 93 4.28 -23.28 17.32
C GLY A 93 4.59 -22.30 18.46
N ASP A 94 3.88 -21.17 18.57
CA ASP A 94 4.00 -20.26 19.71
C ASP A 94 3.00 -20.59 20.84
N PRO A 95 3.35 -20.37 22.12
CA PRO A 95 2.42 -20.53 23.24
C PRO A 95 1.36 -19.41 23.19
N GLY A 96 0.24 -19.71 22.56
CA GLY A 96 -0.85 -18.78 22.30
C GLY A 96 -1.01 -18.63 20.80
N ASP A 97 -2.20 -18.97 20.28
CA ASP A 97 -2.53 -18.89 18.86
C ASP A 97 -2.38 -17.44 18.36
N VAL A 98 -1.18 -17.03 17.95
CA VAL A 98 -0.92 -15.70 17.40
C VAL A 98 -1.55 -15.66 16.01
N VAL A 99 -2.57 -14.81 15.88
CA VAL A 99 -3.25 -14.53 14.62
C VAL A 99 -2.71 -13.23 14.07
N LEU A 100 -2.05 -13.32 12.91
CA LEU A 100 -1.67 -12.18 12.10
C LEU A 100 -2.85 -11.78 11.20
N LYS A 101 -3.22 -10.51 11.25
CA LYS A 101 -4.39 -9.96 10.57
C LYS A 101 -3.95 -9.28 9.27
N GLY A 102 -4.39 -9.86 8.15
CA GLY A 102 -4.28 -9.29 6.82
C GLY A 102 -5.59 -8.65 6.35
N ILE A 103 -5.63 -8.33 5.07
CA ILE A 103 -6.73 -7.61 4.43
C ILE A 103 -7.98 -8.51 4.38
N PRO A 104 -9.14 -8.06 4.86
CA PRO A 104 -10.31 -8.93 4.98
C PRO A 104 -11.10 -9.12 3.67
N SER A 105 -10.96 -8.20 2.71
CA SER A 105 -11.75 -8.22 1.48
C SER A 105 -11.09 -7.41 0.36
N ARG A 106 -11.49 -7.68 -0.89
CA ARG A 106 -11.06 -6.94 -2.09
C ARG A 106 -11.26 -5.43 -1.92
N CYS A 107 -10.19 -4.67 -2.16
CA CYS A 107 -10.13 -3.23 -1.91
C CYS A 107 -10.56 -2.41 -3.15
N ALA A 108 -10.97 -1.16 -2.93
CA ALA A 108 -11.32 -0.24 -4.02
C ALA A 108 -10.08 0.09 -4.87
N VAL A 109 -9.00 0.52 -4.21
CA VAL A 109 -7.67 0.71 -4.78
C VAL A 109 -6.73 -0.39 -4.32
N GLY A 110 -5.70 -0.66 -5.12
CA GLY A 110 -4.73 -1.70 -4.86
C GLY A 110 -3.48 -1.19 -4.18
N PHE A 111 -2.63 -2.14 -3.82
CA PHE A 111 -1.30 -1.88 -3.28
C PHE A 111 -0.31 -2.85 -3.90
N LEU A 112 0.89 -2.37 -4.23
CA LEU A 112 2.02 -3.17 -4.66
C LEU A 112 3.27 -2.67 -3.93
N SER A 113 4.20 -3.57 -3.64
CA SER A 113 5.39 -3.20 -2.89
C SER A 113 6.65 -3.86 -3.44
N LEU A 114 7.74 -3.10 -3.48
CA LEU A 114 9.06 -3.59 -3.83
C LEU A 114 9.54 -4.65 -2.83
N PHE A 115 9.13 -4.55 -1.57
CA PHE A 115 9.48 -5.53 -0.54
C PHE A 115 8.94 -6.93 -0.83
N GLU A 116 7.87 -7.05 -1.63
CA GLU A 116 7.41 -8.35 -2.12
C GLU A 116 8.35 -8.92 -3.20
N ALA A 117 8.92 -8.08 -4.06
CA ALA A 117 9.90 -8.55 -5.04
C ALA A 117 11.19 -9.06 -4.38
N TYR A 118 11.47 -8.61 -3.16
CA TYR A 118 12.57 -9.08 -2.31
C TYR A 118 12.17 -10.21 -1.35
N ASP A 119 10.97 -10.77 -1.49
CA ASP A 119 10.44 -11.86 -0.67
C ASP A 119 10.35 -11.55 0.84
N TYR A 120 10.33 -10.26 1.24
CA TYR A 120 10.14 -9.85 2.64
C TYR A 120 8.68 -9.90 3.09
N ILE A 121 7.76 -9.64 2.16
CA ILE A 121 6.31 -9.65 2.39
C ILE A 121 5.62 -10.33 1.22
N GLN A 122 4.36 -10.73 1.41
CA GLN A 122 3.51 -11.23 0.34
C GLN A 122 2.25 -10.36 0.26
N VAL A 123 2.07 -9.66 -0.87
CA VAL A 123 0.86 -8.87 -1.09
C VAL A 123 -0.25 -9.77 -1.62
N GLY A 124 -1.39 -9.75 -0.93
CA GLY A 124 -2.55 -10.59 -1.20
C GLY A 124 -3.32 -10.18 -2.45
N SER A 125 -4.18 -11.08 -2.92
CA SER A 125 -5.04 -10.86 -4.08
C SER A 125 -6.05 -9.74 -3.88
N PHE A 126 -6.46 -9.45 -2.64
CA PHE A 126 -7.39 -8.37 -2.32
C PHE A 126 -6.83 -6.98 -2.60
N LEU A 127 -5.51 -6.83 -2.55
CA LEU A 127 -4.79 -5.60 -2.91
C LEU A 127 -4.23 -5.67 -4.33
N LYS A 128 -3.82 -6.85 -4.82
CA LYS A 128 -3.35 -6.99 -6.21
C LYS A 128 -4.47 -6.87 -7.24
N ARG A 129 -5.70 -7.25 -6.89
CA ARG A 129 -6.87 -7.24 -7.79
C ARG A 129 -7.95 -6.29 -7.29
N PRO A 130 -7.67 -4.97 -7.22
CA PRO A 130 -8.62 -4.00 -6.70
C PRO A 130 -9.87 -3.85 -7.58
N GLN A 131 -10.89 -3.14 -7.10
CA GLN A 131 -12.10 -2.82 -7.90
C GLN A 131 -11.78 -1.84 -9.03
N PHE A 132 -10.95 -0.84 -8.74
CA PHE A 132 -10.38 0.08 -9.71
C PHE A 132 -8.93 -0.30 -9.92
N ASN A 133 -8.53 -0.53 -11.17
CA ASN A 133 -7.18 -0.87 -11.63
C ASN A 133 -6.21 0.31 -11.44
N VAL A 134 -6.02 0.68 -10.19
CA VAL A 134 -5.16 1.72 -9.62
C VAL A 134 -4.47 1.08 -8.44
N TRP A 135 -3.14 1.21 -8.36
CA TRP A 135 -2.32 0.63 -7.31
C TRP A 135 -1.41 1.70 -6.75
N VAL A 136 -1.49 1.90 -5.45
CA VAL A 136 -0.45 2.62 -4.73
C VAL A 136 0.78 1.71 -4.67
N VAL A 137 1.93 2.29 -5.02
CA VAL A 137 3.21 1.59 -5.11
C VAL A 137 4.07 2.04 -3.95
N CYS A 138 4.54 1.11 -3.14
CA CYS A 138 5.57 1.34 -2.14
C CYS A 138 6.91 0.84 -2.67
N SER A 139 7.78 1.77 -3.05
CA SER A 139 9.16 1.49 -3.47
C SER A 139 10.09 2.07 -2.42
N GLU A 140 10.59 1.22 -1.53
CA GLU A 140 11.39 1.62 -0.36
C GLU A 140 10.64 2.62 0.55
N SER A 141 11.15 3.85 0.67
CA SER A 141 10.52 4.91 1.46
C SER A 141 9.54 5.78 0.68
N HIS A 142 9.36 5.52 -0.62
CA HIS A 142 8.60 6.39 -1.51
C HIS A 142 7.29 5.75 -1.96
N TYR A 143 6.25 6.58 -2.06
CA TYR A 143 4.93 6.18 -2.52
C TYR A 143 4.57 6.88 -3.83
N SER A 144 4.13 6.10 -4.80
CA SER A 144 3.68 6.56 -6.12
C SER A 144 2.48 5.74 -6.59
N VAL A 145 2.03 5.91 -7.83
CA VAL A 145 0.81 5.25 -8.32
C VAL A 145 1.03 4.62 -9.69
N PHE A 146 0.58 3.37 -9.84
CA PHE A 146 0.28 2.76 -11.13
C PHE A 146 -1.23 2.79 -11.40
N PHE A 147 -1.63 2.95 -12.65
CA PHE A 147 -3.03 2.80 -13.04
C PHE A 147 -3.16 2.31 -14.49
N ALA A 148 -4.25 1.61 -14.79
CA ALA A 148 -4.59 1.21 -16.15
C ALA A 148 -5.25 2.36 -16.92
N ASP A 149 -5.36 2.22 -18.25
CA ASP A 149 -6.16 3.11 -19.09
C ASP A 149 -7.57 3.31 -18.48
N PRO A 150 -8.13 4.53 -18.46
CA PRO A 150 -9.45 4.82 -17.89
C PRO A 150 -10.57 3.89 -18.41
N LYS A 151 -10.49 3.40 -19.65
CA LYS A 151 -11.46 2.45 -20.24
C LYS A 151 -11.37 1.05 -19.63
N LEU A 152 -10.22 0.73 -19.04
CA LEU A 152 -9.93 -0.54 -18.39
C LEU A 152 -10.00 -0.46 -16.86
N LEU A 153 -10.39 0.68 -16.30
CA LEU A 153 -10.32 0.95 -14.87
C LEU A 153 -11.07 -0.09 -14.02
N MET A 154 -12.21 -0.60 -14.49
CA MET A 154 -12.99 -1.64 -13.79
C MET A 154 -12.94 -3.00 -14.51
N ASP A 155 -12.06 -3.17 -15.50
CA ASP A 155 -12.00 -4.40 -16.28
C ASP A 155 -11.37 -5.53 -15.45
N GLU A 156 -12.21 -6.48 -14.99
CA GLU A 156 -11.77 -7.65 -14.23
C GLU A 156 -10.98 -8.67 -15.07
N SER A 157 -10.97 -8.50 -16.39
CA SER A 157 -10.22 -9.32 -17.34
C SER A 157 -8.81 -8.84 -17.62
N LEU A 158 -8.37 -7.75 -16.97
CA LEU A 158 -7.06 -7.12 -17.21
C LEU A 158 -5.90 -8.12 -17.22
N GLU A 159 -5.91 -9.08 -16.31
CA GLU A 159 -4.85 -10.09 -16.14
C GLU A 159 -4.80 -11.15 -17.26
N ARG A 160 -5.87 -11.26 -18.06
CA ARG A 160 -5.94 -12.19 -19.20
C ARG A 160 -5.39 -11.58 -20.49
N ARG A 161 -5.07 -10.29 -20.50
CA ARG A 161 -4.57 -9.59 -21.69
C ARG A 161 -3.11 -9.99 -21.95
N GLN A 162 -2.79 -10.22 -23.22
CA GLN A 162 -1.41 -10.49 -23.64
C GLN A 162 -0.56 -9.22 -23.65
N GLN A 163 -1.18 -8.06 -23.84
CA GLN A 163 -0.53 -6.76 -23.78
C GLN A 163 -1.39 -5.77 -23.00
N LEU A 164 -0.75 -4.94 -22.18
CA LEU A 164 -1.41 -3.97 -21.31
C LEU A 164 -0.53 -2.73 -21.15
N ASP A 165 -1.10 -1.55 -21.36
CA ASP A 165 -0.48 -0.30 -20.93
C ASP A 165 -0.84 -0.02 -19.47
N VAL A 166 0.19 0.25 -18.66
CA VAL A 166 0.10 0.72 -17.27
C VAL A 166 0.80 2.07 -17.20
N PHE A 167 0.15 3.04 -16.58
CA PHE A 167 0.67 4.38 -16.41
C PHE A 167 1.23 4.56 -15.01
N TYR A 168 2.35 5.25 -14.91
CA TYR A 168 3.03 5.60 -13.67
C TYR A 168 2.95 7.11 -13.45
N PHE A 169 2.63 7.51 -12.22
CA PHE A 169 2.66 8.91 -11.82
C PHE A 169 3.20 9.08 -10.41
N ASP A 170 4.03 10.10 -10.24
CA ASP A 170 4.64 10.49 -8.99
C ASP A 170 4.43 11.99 -8.71
N GLY A 171 3.46 12.29 -7.85
CA GLY A 171 3.15 13.66 -7.46
C GLY A 171 4.22 14.31 -6.58
N LEU A 172 5.11 13.55 -5.95
CA LEU A 172 6.17 14.09 -5.09
C LEU A 172 7.44 14.41 -5.88
N ALA A 173 7.62 13.78 -7.05
CA ALA A 173 8.72 14.07 -7.96
C ALA A 173 8.51 15.32 -8.83
N ASN A 174 7.41 16.08 -8.62
CA ASN A 174 6.97 17.15 -9.51
C ASN A 174 6.88 16.69 -10.98
N GLN A 175 6.39 15.47 -11.19
CA GLN A 175 6.19 14.93 -12.53
C GLN A 175 4.98 15.64 -13.17
N ASP A 176 5.18 16.21 -14.36
CA ASP A 176 4.12 16.95 -15.07
C ASP A 176 3.15 16.01 -15.82
N GLU A 177 3.66 14.87 -16.32
CA GLU A 177 2.95 13.96 -17.23
C GLU A 177 3.16 12.50 -16.82
N GLU A 178 2.15 11.63 -16.96
CA GLU A 178 2.31 10.20 -16.67
C GLU A 178 3.33 9.49 -17.59
N ILE A 179 4.05 8.51 -17.03
CA ILE A 179 4.94 7.63 -17.80
C ILE A 179 4.15 6.39 -18.20
N ARG A 180 4.08 6.12 -19.51
CA ARG A 180 3.41 4.94 -20.04
C ARG A 180 4.37 3.76 -20.12
N LEU A 181 4.02 2.67 -19.43
CA LEU A 181 4.72 1.39 -19.48
C LEU A 181 3.88 0.37 -20.25
N THR A 182 4.47 -0.29 -21.24
CA THR A 182 3.77 -1.35 -21.98
C THR A 182 4.25 -2.72 -21.50
N LEU A 183 3.33 -3.47 -20.89
CA LEU A 183 3.56 -4.82 -20.39
C LEU A 183 3.16 -5.81 -21.49
N THR A 184 4.08 -6.71 -21.86
CA THR A 184 3.80 -7.83 -22.76
C THR A 184 3.98 -9.15 -22.00
N MET A 185 2.92 -9.94 -21.92
CA MET A 185 2.90 -11.20 -21.17
C MET A 185 3.51 -12.32 -22.02
N SER A 186 4.60 -12.92 -21.54
CA SER A 186 5.19 -14.08 -22.20
C SER A 186 4.30 -15.32 -22.08
N GLU A 187 4.26 -16.13 -23.15
CA GLU A 187 3.64 -17.46 -23.14
C GLU A 187 4.45 -18.49 -22.33
N SER A 188 5.71 -18.18 -21.99
CA SER A 188 6.55 -19.05 -21.17
C SER A 188 5.95 -19.28 -19.77
N THR A 189 6.18 -20.47 -19.21
CA THR A 189 5.78 -20.82 -17.84
C THR A 189 6.76 -20.32 -16.77
N THR A 190 7.94 -19.86 -17.17
CA THR A 190 8.99 -19.41 -16.23
C THR A 190 8.90 -17.92 -15.95
N ARG A 191 8.96 -17.53 -14.67
CA ARG A 191 9.13 -16.13 -14.26
C ARG A 191 10.41 -15.58 -14.88
N ASN A 192 10.37 -14.35 -15.40
CA ASN A 192 11.59 -13.67 -15.84
C ASN A 192 12.42 -13.35 -14.60
N LYS A 193 13.46 -14.14 -14.35
CA LYS A 193 14.41 -13.82 -13.28
C LYS A 193 15.43 -12.82 -13.81
N PRO A 194 15.76 -11.77 -13.04
CA PRO A 194 16.88 -10.89 -13.31
C PRO A 194 18.15 -11.68 -13.63
N LYS A 195 18.91 -11.24 -14.63
CA LYS A 195 20.31 -11.66 -14.75
C LYS A 195 21.12 -10.95 -13.66
N PHE A 196 22.12 -11.62 -13.11
CA PHE A 196 22.86 -11.16 -11.93
C PHE A 196 23.54 -9.79 -12.10
N ASP A 197 23.87 -9.38 -13.34
CA ASP A 197 24.56 -8.12 -13.66
C ASP A 197 23.64 -7.05 -14.30
N GLU A 198 22.33 -7.28 -14.34
CA GLU A 198 21.39 -6.35 -14.97
C GLU A 198 20.83 -5.40 -13.91
N LEU A 199 21.08 -4.09 -14.08
CA LEU A 199 20.47 -3.07 -13.25
C LEU A 199 19.00 -2.96 -13.64
N ILE A 200 18.13 -3.57 -12.85
CA ILE A 200 16.70 -3.59 -13.13
C ILE A 200 16.02 -2.45 -12.37
N PRO A 201 15.23 -1.62 -13.07
CA PRO A 201 14.42 -0.58 -12.45
C PRO A 201 13.54 -1.16 -11.33
N PRO A 202 13.52 -0.58 -10.11
CA PRO A 202 12.71 -1.10 -9.00
C PRO A 202 11.22 -1.24 -9.37
N LEU A 203 10.70 -0.30 -10.15
CA LEU A 203 9.32 -0.32 -10.64
C LEU A 203 9.03 -1.52 -11.56
N ASN A 204 10.03 -2.03 -12.28
CA ASN A 204 9.87 -3.26 -13.05
C ASN A 204 9.70 -4.47 -12.12
N LEU A 205 10.49 -4.53 -11.04
CA LEU A 205 10.40 -5.59 -10.04
C LEU A 205 9.02 -5.59 -9.37
N VAL A 206 8.52 -4.41 -9.01
CA VAL A 206 7.17 -4.24 -8.44
C VAL A 206 6.10 -4.77 -9.40
N LEU A 207 6.09 -4.33 -10.67
CA LEU A 207 5.11 -4.80 -11.66
C LEU A 207 5.16 -6.32 -11.83
N GLN A 208 6.34 -6.92 -11.78
CA GLN A 208 6.52 -8.36 -11.89
C GLN A 208 6.03 -9.16 -10.66
N THR A 209 5.78 -8.53 -9.52
CA THR A 209 5.07 -9.19 -8.40
C THR A 209 3.60 -9.48 -8.75
N LYS A 210 3.00 -8.63 -9.60
CA LYS A 210 1.61 -8.76 -10.07
C LYS A 210 1.51 -9.45 -11.43
N TRP A 211 2.44 -9.16 -12.33
CA TRP A 211 2.54 -9.78 -13.66
C TRP A 211 3.90 -10.47 -13.84
N PRO A 212 4.12 -11.65 -13.24
CA PRO A 212 5.45 -12.29 -13.17
C PRO A 212 6.07 -12.67 -14.51
N ARG A 213 5.27 -12.64 -15.58
CA ARG A 213 5.68 -13.00 -16.94
C ARG A 213 5.75 -11.79 -17.88
N ALA A 214 5.59 -10.58 -17.35
CA ALA A 214 5.64 -9.37 -18.15
C ALA A 214 7.08 -9.00 -18.49
N THR A 215 7.31 -8.68 -19.76
CA THR A 215 8.37 -7.78 -20.19
C THR A 215 7.83 -6.36 -20.22
N ILE A 216 8.62 -5.38 -19.79
CA ILE A 216 8.17 -4.01 -19.58
C ILE A 216 8.95 -3.08 -20.51
N ASP A 217 8.23 -2.35 -21.35
CA ASP A 217 8.77 -1.31 -22.23
C ASP A 217 8.42 0.07 -21.66
N TRP A 218 9.44 0.92 -21.48
CA TRP A 218 9.32 2.29 -21.00
C TRP A 218 8.98 3.30 -22.12
N ASN A 219 8.73 2.81 -23.33
CA ASN A 219 8.29 3.60 -24.48
C ASN A 219 9.21 4.77 -24.83
N GLY A 220 10.53 4.58 -24.65
CA GLY A 220 11.55 5.58 -24.91
C GLY A 220 11.83 6.55 -23.76
N VAL A 221 11.15 6.41 -22.62
CA VAL A 221 11.48 7.12 -21.37
C VAL A 221 12.65 6.41 -20.67
N GLU A 222 13.55 7.19 -20.07
CA GLU A 222 14.64 6.64 -19.26
C GLU A 222 14.07 5.96 -18.01
N PRO A 223 14.41 4.68 -17.75
CA PRO A 223 13.88 4.00 -16.58
C PRO A 223 14.32 4.65 -15.27
N LEU A 224 13.37 4.76 -14.33
CA LEU A 224 13.65 5.26 -12.99
C LEU A 224 14.39 4.17 -12.18
N LEU A 225 15.61 4.48 -11.76
CA LEU A 225 16.51 3.61 -11.01
C LEU A 225 16.46 3.90 -9.51
#